data_AF-A0A3B9J574-F1
#
_entry.id   AF-A0A3B9J574-F1
#
_cell.length_a   1.000
_cell.length_b   1.000
_cell.length_c   1.000
_cell.angle_alpha   90.00
_cell.angle_beta   90.00
_cell.angle_gamma   90.00
#
_symmetry.space_group_name_H-M   'P 1'
#
loop_
_entity.id
_entity.type
_entity.pdbx_description
1 polymer ?
#
loop_
_entity_poly.entity_id
_entity_poly.type
_entity_poly.pdbx_seq_one_letter_code
_entity_poly.pdbx_strand_id
1 'polypeptide(L)'
;MNRFSFLGCVLLVMGLGWVSVANALTIFRIGGENLPRPDVSDDVEFVQLSWNEAEEARHGSLELLEASPDYIKPRELDPSVNLTPSLESSGGQILALGWTGWERRLEEDLVFFDEDPSTAYLGDGHFAAHAPPQKHLIFDFGGRFLIQRIRFFP
;
A
#
# COMPACT_ATOMS: atom_id res chain seq x y z
N MET A 1 -69.23 24.88 5.72
CA MET A 1 -68.21 23.82 5.69
C MET A 1 -67.43 24.01 4.39
N ASN A 2 -66.26 24.66 4.32
CA ASN A 2 -64.94 24.01 4.43
C ASN A 2 -63.77 25.03 4.50
N ARG A 3 -63.96 26.21 5.10
CA ARG A 3 -62.90 27.24 5.17
C ARG A 3 -61.79 26.95 6.19
N PHE A 4 -62.05 26.05 7.15
CA PHE A 4 -61.05 25.60 8.13
C PHE A 4 -60.10 24.51 7.60
N SER A 5 -60.47 23.81 6.52
CA SER A 5 -59.67 22.70 5.98
C SER A 5 -58.48 23.20 5.14
N PHE A 6 -58.65 24.31 4.42
CA PHE A 6 -57.59 24.85 3.56
C PHE A 6 -56.48 25.56 4.36
N LEU A 7 -56.83 26.21 5.47
CA LEU A 7 -55.85 26.88 6.34
C LEU A 7 -54.99 25.87 7.11
N GLY A 8 -55.56 24.72 7.49
CA GLY A 8 -54.84 23.63 8.14
C GLY A 8 -53.79 22.99 7.24
N CYS A 9 -54.09 22.79 5.95
CA CYS A 9 -53.12 22.25 5.00
C CYS A 9 -51.95 23.20 4.70
N VAL A 10 -52.18 24.51 4.65
CA VAL A 10 -51.10 25.50 4.41
C VAL A 10 -50.16 25.64 5.62
N LEU A 11 -50.70 25.57 6.84
CA LEU A 11 -49.88 25.56 8.07
C LEU A 11 -49.08 24.25 8.25
N LEU A 12 -49.64 23.11 7.84
CA LEU A 12 -48.93 21.81 7.87
C LEU A 12 -47.76 21.78 6.87
N VAL A 13 -47.92 22.40 5.70
CA VAL A 13 -46.85 22.49 4.68
C VAL A 13 -45.76 23.49 5.06
N MET A 14 -46.10 24.60 5.75
CA MET A 14 -45.08 25.51 6.30
C MET A 14 -44.30 24.91 7.48
N GLY A 15 -44.91 24.03 8.30
CA GLY A 15 -44.21 23.32 9.37
C GLY A 15 -43.26 22.22 8.88
N LEU A 16 -43.51 21.68 7.70
CA LEU A 16 -42.66 20.67 7.04
C LEU A 16 -41.59 21.28 6.14
N GLY A 17 -41.55 22.60 5.95
CA GLY A 17 -40.54 23.29 5.14
C GLY A 17 -39.23 23.60 5.88
N TRP A 18 -39.20 23.41 7.20
CA TRP A 18 -37.99 23.42 8.01
C TRP A 18 -37.34 22.03 8.07
N VAL A 19 -37.29 21.34 6.93
CA VAL A 19 -36.44 20.15 6.81
C VAL A 19 -34.99 20.63 6.81
N SER A 20 -34.33 20.36 7.92
CA SER A 20 -32.89 20.37 8.17
C SER A 20 -32.04 20.70 6.94
N VAL A 21 -31.37 21.85 6.99
CA VAL A 21 -30.15 22.05 6.21
C VAL A 21 -29.24 20.87 6.54
N ALA A 22 -28.79 20.12 5.54
CA ALA A 22 -27.92 18.98 5.73
C ALA A 22 -26.57 19.47 6.27
N ASN A 23 -26.49 19.63 7.59
CA ASN A 23 -25.28 19.97 8.33
C ASN A 23 -24.61 18.66 8.73
N ALA A 24 -23.96 18.02 7.76
CA ALA A 24 -23.12 16.86 8.02
C ALA A 24 -21.76 17.12 7.38
N LEU A 25 -21.09 18.17 7.84
CA LEU A 25 -19.69 18.38 7.53
C LEU A 25 -18.87 17.58 8.54
N THR A 26 -18.18 16.55 8.05
CA THR A 26 -17.18 15.82 8.83
C THR A 26 -15.80 16.21 8.32
N ILE A 27 -14.98 16.76 9.21
CA ILE A 27 -13.58 17.12 8.95
C ILE A 27 -12.70 15.97 9.44
N PHE A 28 -11.89 15.42 8.54
CA PHE A 28 -10.89 14.41 8.87
C PHE A 28 -9.51 15.05 8.94
N ARG A 29 -8.79 14.83 10.04
CA ARG A 29 -7.34 15.10 10.13
C ARG A 29 -6.61 13.76 10.23
N ILE A 30 -5.65 13.55 9.35
CA ILE A 30 -4.78 12.36 9.38
C ILE A 30 -3.45 12.76 10.00
N GLY A 31 -3.07 12.09 11.09
CA GLY A 31 -1.90 12.40 11.91
C GLY A 31 -1.99 13.74 12.64
N GLY A 32 -0.88 14.17 13.25
CA GLY A 32 -0.89 15.33 14.14
C GLY A 32 -1.65 15.04 15.43
N GLU A 33 -1.49 13.82 15.94
CA GLU A 33 -2.14 13.35 17.17
C GLU A 33 -1.77 14.21 18.39
N ASN A 34 -0.58 14.80 18.37
CA ASN A 34 -0.11 15.73 19.39
C ASN A 34 -0.52 17.20 19.14
N LEU A 35 -1.20 17.49 18.03
CA LEU A 35 -1.70 18.84 17.74
C LEU A 35 -3.08 19.05 18.40
N PRO A 36 -3.33 20.26 18.94
CA PRO A 36 -4.63 20.57 19.51
C PRO A 36 -5.74 20.36 18.47
N ARG A 37 -6.93 20.00 18.96
CA ARG A 37 -8.12 19.94 18.11
C ARG A 37 -8.35 21.32 17.49
N PRO A 38 -8.61 21.42 16.17
CA PRO A 38 -8.94 22.70 15.55
C PRO A 38 -10.19 23.31 16.16
N ASP A 39 -10.24 24.63 16.23
CA ASP A 39 -11.44 25.36 16.64
C ASP A 39 -12.48 25.26 15.52
N VAL A 40 -13.44 24.35 15.72
CA VAL A 40 -14.54 24.07 14.77
C VAL A 40 -15.85 24.25 15.51
N SER A 41 -16.86 24.72 14.79
CA SER A 41 -18.21 24.89 15.32
C SER A 41 -18.80 23.54 15.79
N ASP A 42 -19.65 23.58 16.81
CA ASP A 42 -20.22 22.37 17.45
C ASP A 42 -21.11 21.54 16.51
N ASP A 43 -21.58 22.12 15.40
CA ASP A 43 -22.34 21.47 14.33
C ASP A 43 -21.47 20.73 13.30
N VAL A 44 -20.14 20.75 13.48
CA VAL A 44 -19.17 20.07 12.62
C VAL A 44 -18.56 18.88 13.35
N GLU A 45 -18.65 17.70 12.73
CA GLU A 45 -17.97 16.51 13.23
C GLU A 45 -16.48 16.60 12.88
N PHE A 46 -15.60 16.34 13.86
CA PHE A 46 -14.16 16.28 13.63
C PHE A 46 -13.64 14.90 14.02
N VAL A 47 -13.00 14.22 13.07
CA VAL A 47 -12.43 12.88 13.24
C VAL A 47 -10.92 12.97 13.07
N GLN A 48 -10.20 12.52 14.10
CA GLN A 48 -8.76 12.35 14.08
C GLN A 48 -8.44 10.90 13.69
N LEU A 49 -7.67 10.70 12.62
CA LEU A 49 -7.15 9.41 12.20
C LEU A 49 -5.64 9.37 12.43
N SER A 50 -5.09 8.22 12.81
CA SER A 50 -3.64 8.05 12.92
C SER A 50 -3.00 7.61 11.61
N TRP A 51 -1.75 8.05 11.36
CA TRP A 51 -0.93 7.46 10.29
C TRP A 51 -0.60 5.99 10.55
N ASN A 52 -0.52 5.59 11.83
CA ASN A 52 -0.20 4.22 12.24
C ASN A 52 -1.39 3.27 12.17
N GLU A 53 -2.60 3.79 11.99
CA GLU A 53 -3.83 3.02 11.87
C GLU A 53 -4.10 2.53 10.43
N ALA A 54 -3.11 2.63 9.54
CA ALA A 54 -3.15 1.99 8.23
C ALA A 54 -3.08 0.45 8.41
N GLU A 55 -4.22 -0.14 8.76
CA GLU A 55 -4.40 -1.57 9.00
C GLU A 55 -4.83 -2.27 7.71
N GLU A 56 -4.13 -3.36 7.35
CA GLU A 56 -4.50 -4.22 6.21
C GLU A 56 -5.94 -4.72 6.31
N ALA A 57 -6.42 -5.00 7.54
CA ALA A 57 -7.78 -5.44 7.82
C ALA A 57 -8.86 -4.41 7.41
N ARG A 58 -8.49 -3.13 7.23
CA ARG A 58 -9.37 -2.05 6.77
C ARG A 58 -9.03 -1.60 5.34
N HIS A 59 -8.35 -2.44 4.58
CA HIS A 59 -7.83 -2.13 3.24
C HIS A 59 -6.80 -0.99 3.22
N GLY A 60 -6.13 -0.70 4.35
CA GLY A 60 -4.99 0.21 4.41
C GLY A 60 -3.68 -0.51 4.11
N SER A 61 -2.77 0.12 3.38
CA SER A 61 -1.38 -0.35 3.25
C SER A 61 -0.40 0.81 3.33
N LEU A 62 0.77 0.54 3.91
CA LEU A 62 1.92 1.45 3.92
C LEU A 62 3.08 0.76 3.21
N GLU A 63 3.41 1.22 2.01
CA GLU A 63 4.53 0.70 1.25
C GLU A 63 5.67 1.71 1.25
N LEU A 64 6.86 1.29 1.71
CA LEU A 64 8.07 2.12 1.71
C LEU A 64 7.93 3.44 2.49
N LEU A 65 7.07 3.45 3.50
CA LEU A 65 6.85 4.58 4.39
C LEU A 65 7.09 4.16 5.84
N GLU A 66 7.71 5.04 6.60
CA GLU A 66 7.70 5.00 8.06
C GLU A 66 6.65 5.99 8.56
N ALA A 67 5.64 5.45 9.24
CA ALA A 67 4.58 6.23 9.87
C ALA A 67 4.85 6.43 11.36
N SER A 68 4.46 7.60 11.85
CA SER A 68 4.55 8.05 13.23
C SER A 68 3.34 8.96 13.51
N PRO A 69 2.94 9.15 14.77
CA PRO A 69 1.89 10.10 15.15
C PRO A 69 1.97 11.49 14.50
N ASP A 70 3.20 11.97 14.33
CA ASP A 70 3.47 13.35 13.93
C ASP A 70 3.95 13.48 12.48
N TYR A 71 4.40 12.38 11.85
CA TYR A 71 4.97 12.43 10.52
C TYR A 71 4.80 11.13 9.75
N ILE A 72 4.84 11.27 8.43
CA ILE A 72 5.18 10.20 7.51
C ILE A 72 6.47 10.58 6.79
N LYS A 73 7.34 9.61 6.58
CA LYS A 73 8.54 9.81 5.75
C LYS A 73 8.81 8.57 4.91
N PRO A 74 9.55 8.71 3.80
CA PRO A 74 10.08 7.55 3.09
C PRO A 74 10.89 6.65 4.02
N ARG A 75 10.73 5.33 3.89
CA ARG A 75 11.60 4.35 4.55
C ARG A 75 12.99 4.48 3.94
N GLU A 76 13.98 4.79 4.78
CA GLU A 76 15.38 4.82 4.36
C GLU A 76 15.94 3.40 4.34
N LEU A 77 16.44 2.98 3.18
CA LEU A 77 17.05 1.66 3.03
C LEU A 77 18.56 1.78 3.27
N ASP A 78 19.10 0.86 4.06
CA ASP A 78 20.55 0.76 4.24
C ASP A 78 21.19 0.26 2.92
N PRO A 79 22.05 1.07 2.26
CA PRO A 79 22.66 0.69 0.99
C PRO A 79 23.68 -0.46 1.12
N SER A 80 24.02 -0.89 2.35
CA SER A 80 24.84 -2.07 2.61
C SER A 80 24.04 -3.38 2.63
N VAL A 81 22.71 -3.31 2.70
CA VAL A 81 21.83 -4.47 2.76
C VAL A 81 21.49 -4.97 1.34
N ASN A 82 21.63 -6.28 1.14
CA ASN A 82 21.18 -6.94 -0.08
C ASN A 82 19.65 -7.09 -0.06
N LEU A 83 18.97 -6.57 -1.07
CA LEU A 83 17.51 -6.64 -1.14
C LEU A 83 17.01 -8.02 -1.59
N THR A 84 17.80 -8.77 -2.37
CA THR A 84 17.36 -10.01 -3.03
C THR A 84 16.80 -11.08 -2.08
N PRO A 85 17.44 -11.38 -0.93
CA PRO A 85 16.90 -12.37 0.02
C PRO A 85 15.59 -11.93 0.67
N SER A 86 15.38 -10.62 0.79
CA SER A 86 14.22 -10.04 1.47
C SER A 86 13.03 -9.74 0.54
N LEU A 87 13.16 -9.99 -0.78
CA LEU A 87 12.16 -9.62 -1.78
C LEU A 87 10.78 -10.18 -1.45
N GLU A 88 10.69 -11.47 -1.15
CA GLU A 88 9.40 -12.12 -0.87
C GLU A 88 8.73 -11.55 0.39
N SER A 89 9.51 -11.23 1.43
CA SER A 89 8.99 -10.58 2.64
C SER A 89 8.49 -9.15 2.39
N SER A 90 8.95 -8.51 1.32
CA SER A 90 8.49 -7.19 0.88
C SER A 90 7.34 -7.27 -0.13
N GLY A 91 6.76 -8.45 -0.35
CA GLY A 91 5.69 -8.66 -1.34
C GLY A 91 6.19 -8.82 -2.78
N GLY A 92 7.51 -8.86 -2.98
CA GLY A 92 8.15 -9.10 -4.27
C GLY A 92 8.33 -10.58 -4.58
N GLN A 93 8.98 -10.87 -5.70
CA GLN A 93 9.28 -12.24 -6.14
C GLN A 93 10.41 -12.26 -7.16
N ILE A 94 11.00 -13.43 -7.34
CA ILE A 94 11.94 -13.70 -8.44
C ILE A 94 11.29 -14.69 -9.39
N LEU A 95 11.20 -14.29 -10.65
CA LEU A 95 10.63 -15.10 -11.74
C LEU A 95 11.74 -15.56 -12.68
N ALA A 96 11.63 -16.78 -13.17
CA ALA A 96 12.49 -17.32 -14.21
C ALA A 96 11.70 -17.45 -15.52
N LEU A 97 12.35 -17.20 -16.65
CA LEU A 97 11.72 -17.43 -17.95
C LEU A 97 11.73 -18.93 -18.27
N GLY A 98 10.56 -19.55 -18.22
CA GLY A 98 10.30 -20.91 -18.70
C GLY A 98 9.84 -20.92 -20.15
N TRP A 99 9.42 -22.09 -20.62
CA TRP A 99 8.95 -22.27 -22.00
C TRP A 99 7.56 -21.66 -22.24
N THR A 100 6.73 -21.56 -21.19
CA THR A 100 5.38 -20.98 -21.28
C THR A 100 5.30 -19.50 -20.91
N GLY A 101 6.38 -18.93 -20.39
CA GLY A 101 6.44 -17.55 -19.94
C GLY A 101 7.19 -17.39 -18.62
N TRP A 102 6.84 -16.36 -17.86
CA TRP A 102 7.43 -16.09 -16.55
C TRP A 102 6.83 -17.03 -15.50
N GLU A 103 7.68 -17.83 -14.89
CA GLU A 103 7.33 -18.86 -13.93
C GLU A 103 8.06 -18.61 -12.60
N ARG A 104 7.61 -19.26 -11.52
CA ARG A 104 8.35 -19.21 -10.25
C ARG A 104 9.75 -19.81 -10.47
N ARG A 105 10.78 -19.18 -9.89
CA ARG A 105 12.14 -19.72 -9.93
C ARG A 105 12.21 -21.17 -9.43
N LEU A 106 13.15 -21.93 -9.96
CA LEU A 106 13.42 -23.30 -9.52
C LEU A 106 14.29 -23.28 -8.26
N GLU A 107 14.34 -24.41 -7.54
CA GLU A 107 15.16 -24.53 -6.32
C GLU A 107 16.65 -24.40 -6.61
N GLU A 108 17.09 -24.88 -7.78
CA GLU A 108 18.46 -24.67 -8.30
C GLU A 108 18.83 -23.19 -8.48
N ASP A 109 17.85 -22.30 -8.64
CA ASP A 109 18.11 -20.87 -8.79
C ASP A 109 18.46 -20.20 -7.45
N LEU A 110 18.28 -20.89 -6.32
CA LEU A 110 18.59 -20.32 -4.99
C LEU A 110 20.07 -19.97 -4.83
N VAL A 111 20.97 -20.67 -5.51
CA VAL A 111 22.42 -20.41 -5.47
C VAL A 111 22.80 -19.04 -6.03
N PHE A 112 21.94 -18.38 -6.80
CA PHE A 112 22.18 -17.01 -7.24
C PHE A 112 22.00 -15.98 -6.12
N PHE A 113 21.31 -16.36 -5.04
CA PHE A 113 20.74 -15.43 -4.06
C PHE A 113 20.99 -15.85 -2.60
N ASP A 114 21.82 -16.86 -2.36
CA ASP A 114 22.10 -17.45 -1.04
C ASP A 114 23.09 -16.64 -0.19
N GLU A 115 23.57 -15.51 -0.73
CA GLU A 115 24.55 -14.61 -0.11
C GLU A 115 25.93 -15.25 0.16
N ASP A 116 26.21 -16.42 -0.43
CA ASP A 116 27.49 -17.10 -0.31
C ASP A 116 28.34 -16.91 -1.58
N PRO A 117 29.41 -16.10 -1.56
CA PRO A 117 30.26 -15.90 -2.74
C PRO A 117 31.10 -17.14 -3.10
N SER A 118 31.01 -18.23 -2.32
CA SER A 118 31.66 -19.50 -2.63
C SER A 118 30.77 -20.51 -3.36
N THR A 119 29.47 -20.21 -3.50
CA THR A 119 28.55 -20.97 -4.35
C THR A 119 28.48 -20.33 -5.74
N ALA A 120 28.23 -21.16 -6.76
CA ALA A 120 28.16 -20.70 -8.13
C ALA A 120 27.08 -21.44 -8.90
N TYR A 121 26.32 -20.70 -9.70
CA TYR A 121 25.42 -21.30 -10.68
C TYR A 121 26.21 -21.76 -11.91
N LEU A 122 26.20 -23.06 -12.20
CA LEU A 122 27.02 -23.64 -13.26
C LEU A 122 26.42 -23.47 -14.66
N GLY A 123 25.11 -23.25 -14.78
CA GLY A 123 24.45 -23.15 -16.08
C GLY A 123 24.69 -24.37 -16.97
N ASP A 124 24.76 -25.56 -16.38
CA ASP A 124 25.10 -26.84 -17.04
C ASP A 124 23.98 -27.40 -17.95
N GLY A 125 22.91 -26.63 -18.15
CA GLY A 125 21.82 -26.94 -19.07
C GLY A 125 20.67 -27.74 -18.46
N HIS A 126 20.71 -28.08 -17.17
CA HIS A 126 19.57 -28.72 -16.48
C HIS A 126 18.30 -27.84 -16.48
N PHE A 127 18.46 -26.52 -16.62
CA PHE A 127 17.37 -25.55 -16.76
C PHE A 127 16.76 -25.46 -18.18
N ALA A 128 17.39 -26.08 -19.19
CA ALA A 128 17.12 -25.81 -20.60
C ALA A 128 16.24 -26.86 -21.30
N ALA A 129 15.62 -27.79 -20.57
CA ALA A 129 14.62 -28.67 -21.15
C ALA A 129 13.41 -27.83 -21.59
N HIS A 130 13.46 -27.33 -22.84
CA HIS A 130 12.50 -26.42 -23.48
C HIS A 130 12.61 -24.92 -23.11
N ALA A 131 13.64 -24.49 -22.37
CA ALA A 131 13.87 -23.06 -22.06
C ALA A 131 14.89 -22.41 -23.02
N PRO A 132 14.99 -21.06 -23.07
CA PRO A 132 16.01 -20.37 -23.86
C PRO A 132 17.44 -20.82 -23.47
N PRO A 133 18.42 -20.72 -24.39
CA PRO A 133 19.83 -21.03 -24.09
C PRO A 133 20.46 -20.07 -23.06
N GLN A 134 19.75 -19.01 -22.71
CA GLN A 134 20.13 -18.02 -21.71
C GLN A 134 19.17 -18.13 -20.52
N LYS A 135 19.71 -18.09 -19.30
CA LYS A 135 18.89 -17.95 -18.10
C LYS A 135 18.44 -16.50 -17.99
N HIS A 136 17.12 -16.28 -17.94
CA HIS A 136 16.54 -14.97 -17.69
C HIS A 136 15.84 -14.97 -16.35
N LEU A 137 16.14 -13.97 -15.53
CA LEU A 137 15.54 -13.74 -14.23
C LEU A 137 14.93 -12.34 -14.19
N ILE A 138 13.73 -12.23 -13.63
CA ILE A 138 13.12 -10.95 -13.25
C ILE A 138 13.09 -10.87 -11.74
N PHE A 139 13.53 -9.73 -11.22
CA PHE A 139 13.43 -9.37 -9.81
C PHE A 139 12.30 -8.35 -9.66
N ASP A 140 11.17 -8.82 -9.15
CA ASP A 140 10.11 -7.96 -8.68
C ASP A 140 10.39 -7.61 -7.21
N PHE A 141 10.62 -6.34 -6.94
CA PHE A 141 10.94 -5.86 -5.60
C PHE A 141 9.71 -5.69 -4.70
N GLY A 142 8.50 -5.87 -5.21
CA GLY A 142 7.27 -5.67 -4.43
C GLY A 142 7.01 -4.20 -4.10
N GLY A 143 7.69 -3.28 -4.78
CA GLY A 143 7.63 -1.85 -4.51
C GLY A 143 8.54 -1.05 -5.42
N ARG A 144 8.60 0.27 -5.18
CA ARG A 144 9.42 1.19 -5.98
C ARG A 144 10.71 1.54 -5.26
N PHE A 145 11.81 0.99 -5.75
CA PHE A 145 13.13 1.18 -5.14
C PHE A 145 14.03 2.02 -6.06
N LEU A 146 14.78 2.94 -5.47
CA LEU A 146 15.91 3.58 -6.16
C LEU A 146 17.12 2.66 -6.02
N ILE A 147 17.38 1.86 -7.06
CA ILE A 147 18.52 0.95 -7.10
C ILE A 147 19.79 1.73 -7.42
N GLN A 148 20.74 1.72 -6.49
CA GLN A 148 22.03 2.41 -6.66
C GLN A 148 23.08 1.52 -7.32
N ARG A 149 23.06 0.21 -7.08
CA ARG A 149 24.09 -0.72 -7.53
C ARG A 149 23.52 -2.13 -7.70
N ILE A 150 24.04 -2.84 -8.70
CA ILE A 150 23.90 -4.29 -8.86
C ILE A 150 25.30 -4.88 -8.76
N ARG A 151 25.48 -5.94 -7.97
CA ARG A 151 26.76 -6.67 -7.85
C ARG A 151 26.56 -8.09 -8.34
N PHE A 152 27.53 -8.58 -9.10
CA PHE A 152 27.62 -9.97 -9.54
C PHE A 152 28.85 -10.60 -8.90
N PHE A 153 28.70 -11.82 -8.40
CA PHE A 153 29.79 -12.65 -7.92
C PHE A 153 30.01 -13.77 -8.95
N PRO A 154 31.21 -13.88 -9.55
CA PRO A 154 31.51 -14.87 -10.58
C PRO A 154 31.87 -16.24 -10.02
#